data_AF-F3FXF3-F1
#
_entry.id   AF-F3FXF3-F1
#
_cell.length_a   1.000
_cell.length_b   1.000
_cell.length_c   1.000
_cell.angle_alpha   90.00
_cell.angle_beta   90.00
_cell.angle_gamma   90.00
#
_symmetry.space_group_name_H-M   'P 1'
#
loop_
_entity.id
_entity.type
_entity.pdbx_description
1 polymer ?
#
loop_
_entity_poly.entity_id
_entity_poly.type
_entity_poly.pdbx_seq_one_letter_code
_entity_poly.pdbx_strand_id
1 'polypeptide(L)' 'GAQLRQTNLLERIEQLLTDNGLEPGCLQLEITENFIMSQTQEALAVLHQLKTLGVQLAIDDFGTGYSS' A
#
# COMPACT_ATOMS: atom_id res chain seq x y z
N GLY A 1 -3.43 -1.38 -11.73
CA GLY A 1 -3.66 -1.29 -10.28
C GLY A 1 -5.12 -1.03 -9.95
N ALA A 2 -6.00 -2.03 -10.04
CA ALA A 2 -7.41 -1.89 -9.66
C ALA A 2 -7.70 -2.33 -8.21
N GLN A 3 -6.82 -3.11 -7.59
CA GLN A 3 -7.02 -3.75 -6.28
C GLN A 3 -6.94 -2.76 -5.10
N LEU A 4 -6.14 -1.71 -5.20
CA LEU A 4 -5.93 -0.73 -4.13
C LEU A 4 -7.09 0.28 -3.96
N ARG A 5 -8.00 0.39 -4.94
CA ARG A 5 -9.25 1.15 -4.80
C ARG A 5 -10.36 0.37 -4.11
N GLN A 6 -10.21 -0.94 -3.95
CA GLN A 6 -11.19 -1.71 -3.22
C GLN A 6 -10.97 -1.46 -1.74
N THR A 7 -11.91 -0.78 -1.09
CA THR A 7 -11.95 -0.60 0.37
C THR A 7 -11.78 -1.92 1.11
N ASN A 8 -12.23 -3.02 0.49
CA ASN A 8 -12.07 -4.38 1.00
C ASN A 8 -10.63 -4.93 1.00
N LEU A 9 -9.66 -4.27 0.35
CA LEU A 9 -8.26 -4.71 0.38
C LEU A 9 -7.68 -4.56 1.79
N LEU A 10 -7.92 -3.41 2.44
CA LEU A 10 -7.46 -3.14 3.80
C LEU A 10 -8.08 -4.16 4.77
N GLU A 11 -9.40 -4.32 4.71
CA GLU A 11 -10.12 -5.29 5.56
C GLU A 11 -9.63 -6.72 5.33
N ARG A 12 -9.37 -7.11 4.08
CA ARG A 12 -8.81 -8.44 3.77
C ARG A 12 -7.41 -8.64 4.32
N ILE A 13 -6.55 -7.63 4.22
CA ILE A 13 -5.19 -7.69 4.76
C ILE A 13 -5.25 -7.83 6.29
N GLU A 14 -6.06 -7.01 6.95
CA GLU A 14 -6.25 -7.07 8.40
C GLU A 14 -6.81 -8.42 8.86
N GLN A 15 -7.81 -8.95 8.15
CA GLN A 15 -8.36 -10.27 8.43
C GLN A 15 -7.33 -11.37 8.23
N LEU A 16 -6.55 -11.35 7.13
CA LEU A 16 -5.52 -12.35 6.86
C LEU A 16 -4.41 -12.32 7.90
N LEU A 17 -3.95 -11.13 8.29
CA LEU A 17 -2.95 -10.98 9.35
C LEU A 17 -3.46 -11.52 10.67
N THR A 18 -4.70 -11.20 11.04
CA THR A 18 -5.33 -11.67 12.28
C THR A 18 -5.53 -13.19 12.27
N ASP A 19 -6.06 -13.75 11.19
CA ASP A 19 -6.34 -15.19 11.04
C ASP A 19 -5.06 -16.04 11.08
N ASN A 20 -3.96 -15.50 10.55
CA ASN A 20 -2.66 -16.17 10.57
C ASN A 20 -1.80 -15.81 11.79
N GLY A 21 -2.28 -14.95 12.69
CA GLY A 21 -1.51 -14.47 13.84
C GLY A 21 -0.22 -13.73 13.44
N LEU A 22 -0.19 -13.13 12.25
CA LEU A 22 0.95 -12.40 11.72
C LEU A 22 0.88 -10.94 12.13
N GLU A 23 2.02 -10.40 12.56
CA GLU A 23 2.12 -8.97 12.83
C GLU A 23 2.05 -8.18 11.51
N PRO A 24 1.36 -7.03 11.48
CA PRO A 24 1.27 -6.20 10.28
C PRO A 24 2.64 -5.79 9.71
N GLY A 25 3.64 -5.65 10.58
CA GLY A 25 5.02 -5.35 10.21
C GLY A 25 5.73 -6.44 9.42
N CYS A 26 5.16 -7.65 9.35
CA CYS A 26 5.67 -8.74 8.52
C CYS A 26 5.21 -8.64 7.06
N LEU A 27 4.27 -7.76 6.74
CA LEU A 27 3.77 -7.55 5.39
C LEU A 27 4.40 -6.30 4.78
N GLN A 28 5.03 -6.47 3.62
CA GLN A 28 5.49 -5.37 2.78
C GLN A 28 4.66 -5.32 1.49
N LEU A 29 4.10 -4.16 1.18
CA LEU A 29 3.41 -3.89 -0.07
C LEU A 29 4.27 -3.02 -0.95
N GLU A 30 4.52 -3.49 -2.17
CA GLU A 30 5.26 -2.76 -3.19
C GLU A 30 4.29 -2.03 -4.12
N ILE A 31 4.58 -0.75 -4.37
CA ILE A 31 3.73 0.14 -5.15
C ILE A 31 4.58 0.82 -6.22
N THR A 32 4.08 0.85 -7.45
CA THR A 32 4.80 1.49 -8.56
C THR A 32 4.61 3.00 -8.56
N GLU A 33 5.60 3.75 -9.07
CA GLU A 33 5.53 5.21 -9.16
C GLU A 33 4.33 5.67 -10.00
N ASN A 34 4.12 5.05 -11.16
CA ASN A 34 2.98 5.36 -12.02
C ASN A 34 1.64 5.16 -11.30
N PHE A 35 1.56 4.24 -10.35
CA PHE A 35 0.37 4.06 -9.53
C PHE A 35 0.19 5.22 -8.51
N ILE A 36 1.27 5.70 -7.88
CA ILE A 36 1.22 6.88 -7.01
C ILE A 36 0.82 8.13 -7.82
N MET A 37 1.45 8.34 -8.99
CA MET A 37 1.24 9.51 -9.83
C MET A 37 -0.15 9.54 -10.51
N SER A 38 -0.69 8.37 -10.85
CA SER A 38 -2.02 8.27 -11.48
C SER A 38 -3.18 8.27 -10.50
N GLN A 39 -2.92 8.17 -9.19
CA GLN A 39 -3.97 8.03 -8.19
C GLN A 39 -4.04 9.21 -7.21
N THR A 40 -5.12 9.96 -7.38
CA THR A 40 -5.65 11.01 -6.52
C THR A 40 -5.94 10.55 -5.08
N GLN A 41 -6.15 11.52 -4.19
CA GLN A 41 -6.30 11.49 -2.72
C GLN A 41 -6.83 10.20 -2.06
N GLU A 42 -7.75 9.46 -2.69
CA GLU A 42 -8.29 8.19 -2.17
C GLU A 42 -7.20 7.11 -1.99
N ALA A 43 -6.29 6.96 -2.96
CA ALA A 43 -5.21 5.98 -2.83
C ALA A 43 -4.25 6.37 -1.71
N LEU A 44 -3.96 7.66 -1.58
CA LEU A 44 -3.13 8.17 -0.49
C LEU A 44 -3.76 7.88 0.88
N ALA A 45 -5.08 8.00 1.01
CA ALA A 45 -5.81 7.66 2.22
C ALA A 45 -5.67 6.17 2.59
N VAL A 46 -5.82 5.27 1.60
CA VAL A 46 -5.62 3.82 1.81
C VAL A 46 -4.18 3.50 2.22
N LEU A 47 -3.19 4.12 1.57
CA LEU A 47 -1.77 3.96 1.94
C LEU A 47 -1.49 4.45 3.36
N HIS A 48 -2.08 5.58 3.77
CA HIS A 48 -1.98 6.06 5.14
C HIS A 48 -2.59 5.05 6.12
N GLN A 49 -3.75 4.48 5.82
CA GLN A 49 -4.38 3.47 6.67
C GLN A 49 -3.51 2.20 6.78
N LEU A 50 -2.94 1.72 5.67
CA LEU A 50 -2.02 0.58 5.67
C LEU A 50 -0.78 0.85 6.54
N LYS A 51 -0.21 2.05 6.43
CA LYS A 51 0.91 2.48 7.28
C LYS A 51 0.52 2.54 8.76
N THR A 52 -0.67 3.05 9.07
CA THR A 52 -1.21 3.08 10.46
C THR A 52 -1.46 1.69 11.01
N LEU A 53 -1.87 0.74 10.16
CA LEU A 53 -2.01 -0.67 10.51
C LEU A 53 -0.65 -1.30 10.88
N GLY A 54 0.46 -0.71 10.45
CA GLY A 54 1.82 -1.21 10.67
C GLY A 54 2.39 -1.98 9.48
N VAL A 55 1.68 -2.00 8.35
CA VAL A 55 2.14 -2.60 7.09
C VAL A 55 3.26 -1.75 6.50
N GLN A 56 4.31 -2.41 6.02
CA GLN A 56 5.42 -1.75 5.35
C GLN A 56 5.03 -1.41 3.90
N LEU A 57 5.37 -0.19 3.48
CA LEU A 57 5.12 0.28 2.12
C LEU A 57 6.46 0.53 1.45
N ALA A 58 6.68 -0.11 0.30
CA ALA A 58 7.84 0.06 -0.55
C ALA A 58 7.41 0.62 -1.91
N ILE A 59 8.26 1.47 -2.50
CA ILE A 59 8.05 2.03 -3.83
C ILE A 59 9.05 1.36 -4.76
N ASP A 60 8.56 0.68 -5.80
CA ASP A 60 9.35 -0.23 -6.65
C ASP A 60 10.34 0.50 -7.58
N ASP A 61 10.04 1.74 -8.01
CA ASP A 61 10.79 2.42 -9.08
C ASP A 61 11.30 3.82 -8.68
N PHE A 62 11.92 3.97 -7.51
CA PHE A 62 12.52 5.26 -7.13
C PHE A 62 13.90 5.44 -7.81
N GLY A 63 13.91 5.67 -9.13
CA GLY A 63 15.15 5.76 -9.91
C GLY A 63 15.02 6.30 -11.34
N THR A 64 15.19 7.61 -11.49
CA THR A 64 15.52 8.40 -12.72
C THR A 64 14.39 8.97 -13.59
N GLY A 65 13.68 9.99 -13.07
CA GLY A 65 12.97 10.97 -13.91
C GLY A 65 12.65 12.24 -13.13
N TYR A 66 13.41 13.32 -13.36
CA TYR A 66 13.40 14.61 -12.64
C TYR A 66 14.14 14.63 -11.28
N SER A 67 15.45 14.38 -11.27
CA SER A 67 16.38 15.53 -11.28
C SER A 67 16.71 16.04 -12.69
N SER A 68 16.00 17.08 -13.12
CA SER A 68 16.42 18.13 -14.09
C SER A 68 15.47 19.31 -13.97
#